data_AF-A0A1Y4EPS1-F1
#
_entry.id   AF-A0A1Y4EPS1-F1
#
_cell.length_a   1.000
_cell.length_b   1.000
_cell.length_c   1.000
_cell.angle_alpha   90.00
_cell.angle_beta   90.00
_cell.angle_gamma   90.00
#
_symmetry.space_group_name_H-M   'P 1'
#
loop_
_entity.id
_entity.type
_entity.pdbx_description
1 polymer ?
#
loop_
_entity_poly.entity_id
_entity_poly.type
_entity_poly.pdbx_seq_one_letter_code
_entity_poly.pdbx_strand_id
1 'polypeptide(L)'
;MFVCSIKAGKKKWVIVALAVILVAITVFLAFGKWNAAAESGNAKGYSCLASSNDERVAFLAQFGWQVETEPLEIRDVAIPDPFDEVYTQYNTLQKQQGFDLEPLAGKVCRQWVYEVTNYPAETPVHANLLVFEDRVVGGDICSTELDGFMLPFDALGSGNAGTASSAVSSALPESAVSSGAPVSSQAPVSSEGAPVSSSEIPANAWPTD
;
A
#
# COMPACT_ATOMS: atom_id res chain seq x y z
N MET A 1 -40.21 3.31 -53.13
CA MET A 1 -40.15 4.08 -51.86
C MET A 1 -41.26 3.51 -50.97
N PHE A 2 -40.92 2.66 -50.00
CA PHE A 2 -41.91 1.99 -49.15
C PHE A 2 -41.74 2.47 -47.71
N VAL A 3 -42.74 3.20 -47.22
CA VAL A 3 -42.81 3.67 -45.83
C VAL A 3 -43.74 2.72 -45.07
N CYS A 4 -43.18 1.94 -44.16
CA CYS A 4 -43.94 1.07 -43.26
C CYS A 4 -44.36 1.86 -42.02
N SER A 5 -45.63 2.26 -41.95
CA SER A 5 -46.23 2.85 -40.74
C SER A 5 -46.62 1.75 -39.75
N ILE A 6 -45.83 1.56 -38.69
CA ILE A 6 -46.14 0.62 -37.60
C ILE A 6 -47.04 1.34 -36.57
N LYS A 7 -48.35 1.08 -36.62
CA LYS A 7 -49.30 1.53 -35.59
C LYS A 7 -49.12 0.66 -34.33
N ALA A 8 -48.18 1.03 -33.45
CA ALA A 8 -47.97 0.35 -32.17
C ALA A 8 -49.08 0.74 -31.17
N GLY A 9 -50.00 -0.20 -30.88
CA GLY A 9 -51.02 -0.03 -29.85
C GLY A 9 -50.41 0.07 -28.45
N LYS A 10 -51.05 0.85 -27.55
CA LYS A 10 -50.54 1.22 -26.20
C LYS A 10 -50.03 0.04 -25.35
N LYS A 11 -50.55 -1.17 -25.54
CA LYS A 11 -50.07 -2.42 -24.91
C LYS A 11 -48.65 -2.84 -25.33
N LYS A 12 -48.25 -2.57 -26.58
CA LYS A 12 -46.90 -2.92 -27.08
C LYS A 12 -45.83 -2.04 -26.45
N TRP A 13 -46.14 -0.78 -26.15
CA TRP A 13 -45.25 0.14 -25.43
C TRP A 13 -45.02 -0.27 -23.98
N VAL A 14 -46.03 -0.82 -23.30
CA VAL A 14 -45.88 -1.36 -21.93
C VAL A 14 -44.95 -2.57 -21.91
N ILE A 15 -45.05 -3.46 -22.89
CA ILE A 15 -44.17 -4.64 -23.01
C ILE A 15 -42.72 -4.21 -23.30
N VAL A 16 -42.52 -3.23 -24.18
CA VAL A 16 -41.19 -2.68 -24.47
C VAL A 16 -40.59 -2.00 -23.23
N ALA A 17 -41.38 -1.21 -22.49
CA ALA A 17 -40.91 -0.59 -21.26
C ALA A 17 -40.50 -1.62 -20.19
N LEU A 18 -41.28 -2.70 -20.03
CA LEU A 18 -40.95 -3.78 -19.10
C LEU A 18 -39.66 -4.52 -19.50
N ALA A 19 -39.47 -4.75 -20.81
CA ALA A 19 -38.25 -5.37 -21.33
C ALA A 19 -37.02 -4.49 -21.10
N VAL A 20 -37.12 -3.18 -21.30
CA VAL A 20 -36.02 -2.24 -21.04
C VAL A 20 -35.67 -2.19 -19.55
N ILE A 21 -36.66 -2.22 -18.66
CA ILE A 21 -36.43 -2.26 -17.21
C ILE A 21 -35.73 -3.56 -16.81
N LEU A 22 -36.15 -4.71 -17.34
CA LEU A 22 -35.47 -5.98 -17.08
C LEU A 22 -34.03 -5.97 -17.57
N VAL A 23 -33.77 -5.42 -18.77
CA VAL A 23 -32.40 -5.27 -19.28
C VAL A 23 -31.59 -4.36 -18.37
N ALA A 24 -32.13 -3.21 -17.95
CA ALA A 24 -31.46 -2.31 -17.02
C ALA A 24 -31.14 -2.97 -15.67
N ILE A 25 -32.05 -3.78 -15.13
CA ILE A 25 -31.81 -4.56 -13.90
C ILE A 25 -30.72 -5.61 -14.13
N THR A 26 -30.75 -6.34 -15.25
CA THR A 26 -29.70 -7.34 -15.55
C THR A 26 -28.33 -6.70 -15.76
N VAL A 27 -28.28 -5.52 -16.38
CA VAL A 27 -27.05 -4.73 -16.54
C VAL A 27 -26.59 -4.22 -15.18
N PHE A 28 -27.48 -3.67 -14.35
CA PHE A 28 -27.15 -3.20 -13.00
C PHE A 28 -26.64 -4.35 -12.11
N LEU A 29 -27.27 -5.52 -12.15
CA LEU A 29 -26.81 -6.72 -11.45
C LEU A 29 -25.48 -7.24 -12.02
N ALA A 30 -25.27 -7.18 -13.33
CA ALA A 30 -24.00 -7.57 -13.95
C ALA A 30 -22.86 -6.60 -13.59
N PHE A 31 -23.12 -5.29 -13.51
CA PHE A 31 -22.15 -4.28 -13.05
C PHE A 31 -21.88 -4.39 -11.55
N GLY A 32 -22.90 -4.62 -10.72
CA GLY A 32 -22.72 -4.93 -9.30
C GLY A 32 -21.90 -6.20 -9.10
N LYS A 33 -22.13 -7.21 -9.94
CA LYS A 33 -21.37 -8.46 -9.92
C LYS A 33 -19.97 -8.34 -10.54
N TRP A 34 -19.68 -7.33 -11.37
CA TRP A 34 -18.33 -7.03 -11.85
C TRP A 34 -17.49 -6.32 -10.78
N ASN A 35 -18.11 -5.44 -9.98
CA ASN A 35 -17.48 -4.86 -8.79
C ASN A 35 -17.33 -5.88 -7.64
N ALA A 36 -18.22 -6.88 -7.57
CA ALA A 36 -18.09 -8.01 -6.65
C ALA A 36 -17.14 -9.09 -7.19
N ALA A 37 -17.01 -9.29 -8.51
CA ALA A 37 -16.09 -10.25 -9.12
C ALA A 37 -14.63 -9.79 -9.12
N ALA A 38 -14.36 -8.58 -8.61
CA ALA A 38 -13.09 -8.26 -7.98
C ALA A 38 -12.95 -8.93 -6.59
N GLU A 39 -13.56 -10.10 -6.37
CA GLU A 39 -13.06 -11.18 -5.50
C GLU A 39 -11.75 -11.76 -6.05
N SER A 40 -10.85 -10.90 -6.53
CA SER A 40 -9.46 -11.28 -6.72
C SER A 40 -8.74 -10.97 -5.41
N GLY A 41 -8.46 -12.01 -4.63
CA GLY A 41 -7.43 -11.94 -3.59
C GLY A 41 -7.84 -12.34 -2.19
N ASN A 42 -8.95 -13.07 -1.99
CA ASN A 42 -9.07 -13.77 -0.72
C ASN A 42 -9.77 -15.13 -0.74
N ALA A 43 -8.97 -16.20 -0.70
CA ALA A 43 -9.46 -17.57 -0.55
C ALA A 43 -10.17 -17.83 0.79
N LYS A 44 -10.06 -16.93 1.76
CA LYS A 44 -10.52 -17.09 3.14
C LYS A 44 -11.85 -16.39 3.44
N GLY A 45 -12.42 -15.64 2.49
CA GLY A 45 -13.80 -15.14 2.55
C GLY A 45 -14.05 -13.90 3.43
N TYR A 46 -13.02 -13.11 3.74
CA TYR A 46 -13.16 -11.82 4.43
C TYR A 46 -13.18 -10.63 3.44
N SER A 47 -13.58 -9.44 3.92
CA SER A 47 -13.86 -8.28 3.07
C SER A 47 -12.62 -7.42 2.92
N CYS A 48 -11.97 -7.43 1.76
CA CYS A 48 -10.75 -6.65 1.50
C CYS A 48 -11.00 -5.17 1.12
N LEU A 49 -12.17 -4.58 1.38
CA LEU A 49 -12.42 -3.17 1.07
C LEU A 49 -11.56 -2.25 1.95
N ALA A 50 -11.02 -1.18 1.36
CA ALA A 50 -10.11 -0.27 2.03
C ALA A 50 -10.12 1.17 1.45
N SER A 51 -11.19 1.58 0.75
CA SER A 51 -11.33 2.95 0.24
C SER A 51 -11.30 3.96 1.38
N SER A 52 -12.11 3.71 2.42
CA SER A 52 -12.25 4.60 3.56
C SER A 52 -11.45 4.13 4.76
N ASN A 53 -11.23 5.04 5.73
CA ASN A 53 -10.59 4.68 6.99
C ASN A 53 -11.39 3.64 7.76
N ASP A 54 -12.71 3.81 7.81
CA ASP A 54 -13.61 2.89 8.51
C ASP A 54 -13.57 1.48 7.90
N GLU A 55 -13.43 1.37 6.57
CA GLU A 55 -13.25 0.08 5.90
C GLU A 55 -11.93 -0.60 6.27
N ARG A 56 -10.83 0.16 6.39
CA ARG A 56 -9.53 -0.37 6.83
C ARG A 56 -9.54 -0.86 8.28
N VAL A 57 -10.16 -0.07 9.17
CA VAL A 57 -10.35 -0.48 10.57
C VAL A 57 -11.27 -1.69 10.66
N ALA A 58 -12.35 -1.70 9.87
CA ALA A 58 -13.28 -2.83 9.81
C ALA A 58 -12.61 -4.10 9.30
N PHE A 59 -11.70 -4.01 8.32
CA PHE A 59 -10.88 -5.12 7.83
C PHE A 59 -10.08 -5.77 8.98
N LEU A 60 -9.36 -4.98 9.77
CA LEU A 60 -8.59 -5.47 10.92
C LEU A 60 -9.48 -6.09 12.00
N ALA A 61 -10.64 -5.47 12.25
CA ALA A 61 -11.62 -5.97 13.20
C ALA A 61 -12.19 -7.36 12.82
N GLN A 62 -12.19 -7.74 11.54
CA GLN A 62 -12.61 -9.08 11.10
C GLN A 62 -11.75 -10.19 11.70
N PHE A 63 -10.49 -9.87 12.04
CA PHE A 63 -9.54 -10.79 12.66
C PHE A 63 -9.43 -10.62 14.18
N GLY A 64 -10.25 -9.74 14.76
CA GLY A 64 -10.27 -9.46 16.20
C GLY A 64 -9.27 -8.42 16.67
N TRP A 65 -8.58 -7.72 15.76
CA TRP A 65 -7.70 -6.61 16.13
C TRP A 65 -8.50 -5.34 16.43
N GLN A 66 -8.08 -4.62 17.47
CA GLN A 66 -8.56 -3.28 17.76
C GLN A 66 -7.40 -2.32 17.53
N VAL A 67 -7.67 -1.24 16.81
CA VAL A 67 -6.67 -0.24 16.47
C VAL A 67 -7.16 1.16 16.80
N GLU A 68 -6.22 2.08 16.91
CA GLU A 68 -6.54 3.51 16.96
C GLU A 68 -7.24 3.95 15.68
N THR A 69 -8.15 4.92 15.79
CA THR A 69 -9.00 5.30 14.64
C THR A 69 -8.18 5.98 13.55
N GLU A 70 -7.15 6.74 13.94
CA GLU A 70 -6.30 7.48 13.02
C GLU A 70 -5.02 6.69 12.70
N PRO A 71 -4.63 6.57 11.42
CA PRO A 71 -3.39 5.90 11.07
C PRO A 71 -2.18 6.71 11.57
N LEU A 72 -1.20 6.01 12.13
CA LEU A 72 0.07 6.59 12.56
C LEU A 72 0.90 7.07 11.37
N GLU A 73 0.92 6.28 10.30
CA GLU A 73 1.72 6.57 9.11
C GLU A 73 0.98 6.16 7.84
N ILE A 74 1.17 6.97 6.80
CA ILE A 74 0.65 6.72 5.46
C ILE A 74 1.79 7.00 4.48
N ARG A 75 2.15 6.00 3.67
CA ARG A 75 3.24 6.14 2.71
C ARG A 75 3.01 5.33 1.46
N ASP A 76 3.53 5.81 0.34
CA ASP A 76 3.50 5.06 -0.92
C ASP A 76 4.72 4.13 -0.98
N VAL A 77 4.48 2.84 -1.25
CA VAL A 77 5.49 1.79 -1.28
C VAL A 77 5.49 1.15 -2.66
N ALA A 78 6.65 1.14 -3.32
CA ALA A 78 6.83 0.41 -4.56
C ALA A 78 7.12 -1.07 -4.27
N ILE A 79 6.35 -1.97 -4.87
CA ILE A 79 6.65 -3.39 -4.85
C ILE A 79 7.79 -3.64 -5.86
N PRO A 80 8.92 -4.24 -5.45
CA PRO A 80 10.06 -4.41 -6.33
C PRO A 80 9.75 -5.34 -7.50
N ASP A 81 10.44 -5.14 -8.62
CA ASP A 81 10.47 -6.04 -9.76
C ASP A 81 11.90 -6.11 -10.31
N PRO A 82 12.61 -7.24 -10.20
CA PRO A 82 12.17 -8.51 -9.60
C PRO A 82 12.11 -8.46 -8.06
N PHE A 83 11.47 -9.45 -7.43
CA PHE A 83 11.50 -9.60 -5.97
C PHE A 83 12.91 -10.00 -5.52
N ASP A 84 13.39 -9.34 -4.47
CA ASP A 84 14.57 -9.80 -3.74
C ASP A 84 14.19 -10.92 -2.76
N GLU A 85 15.19 -11.43 -2.04
CA GLU A 85 14.97 -12.50 -1.06
C GLU A 85 14.01 -12.06 0.07
N VAL A 86 14.07 -10.79 0.47
CA VAL A 86 13.23 -10.23 1.55
C VAL A 86 11.77 -10.18 1.11
N TYR A 87 11.48 -9.61 -0.06
CA TYR A 87 10.12 -9.56 -0.60
C TYR A 87 9.59 -10.94 -0.95
N THR A 88 10.45 -11.90 -1.31
CA THR A 88 10.05 -13.29 -1.53
C THR A 88 9.57 -13.95 -0.23
N GLN A 89 10.28 -13.73 0.88
CA GLN A 89 9.88 -14.22 2.20
C GLN A 89 8.61 -13.51 2.68
N TYR A 90 8.54 -12.19 2.53
CA TYR A 90 7.35 -11.41 2.86
C TYR A 90 6.13 -11.89 2.07
N ASN A 91 6.24 -12.07 0.76
CA ASN A 91 5.14 -12.58 -0.06
C ASN A 91 4.72 -14.01 0.32
N THR A 92 5.65 -14.83 0.81
CA THR A 92 5.31 -16.16 1.33
C THR A 92 4.38 -16.07 2.54
N LEU A 93 4.61 -15.11 3.45
CA LEU A 93 3.71 -14.82 4.56
C LEU A 93 2.36 -14.26 4.07
N GLN A 94 2.37 -13.40 3.04
CA GLN A 94 1.12 -12.87 2.45
C GLN A 94 0.27 -13.97 1.79
N LYS A 95 0.90 -14.91 1.09
CA LYS A 95 0.24 -16.09 0.48
C LYS A 95 -0.48 -16.97 1.50
N GLN A 96 0.05 -17.11 2.71
CA GLN A 96 -0.62 -17.85 3.80
C GLN A 96 -1.93 -17.17 4.24
N GLN A 97 -2.00 -15.85 4.12
CA GLN A 97 -3.18 -15.05 4.44
C GLN A 97 -4.21 -15.03 3.30
N GLY A 98 -3.84 -15.54 2.12
CA GLY A 98 -4.67 -15.55 0.92
C GLY A 98 -4.38 -14.38 -0.04
N PHE A 99 -3.31 -13.64 0.18
CA PHE A 99 -2.85 -12.53 -0.66
C PHE A 99 -1.68 -12.93 -1.56
N ASP A 100 -1.47 -12.24 -2.68
CA ASP A 100 -0.30 -12.44 -3.52
C ASP A 100 0.18 -11.11 -4.11
N LEU A 101 1.42 -10.76 -3.81
CA LEU A 101 2.06 -9.53 -4.26
C LEU A 101 2.78 -9.68 -5.61
N GLU A 102 3.05 -10.91 -6.08
CA GLU A 102 3.73 -11.14 -7.36
C GLU A 102 3.02 -10.45 -8.55
N PRO A 103 1.68 -10.49 -8.67
CA PRO A 103 0.98 -9.77 -9.75
C PRO A 103 1.06 -8.24 -9.66
N LEU A 104 1.51 -7.72 -8.51
CA LEU A 104 1.68 -6.31 -8.23
C LEU A 104 3.15 -5.87 -8.28
N ALA A 105 4.07 -6.75 -8.69
CA ALA A 105 5.47 -6.40 -8.92
C ALA A 105 5.60 -5.18 -9.84
N GLY A 106 6.44 -4.22 -9.44
CA GLY A 106 6.67 -2.97 -10.16
C GLY A 106 5.57 -1.93 -9.99
N LYS A 107 4.51 -2.22 -9.24
CA LYS A 107 3.43 -1.26 -8.94
C LYS A 107 3.68 -0.56 -7.61
N VAL A 108 3.03 0.59 -7.44
CA VAL A 108 3.03 1.35 -6.19
C VAL A 108 1.71 1.12 -5.47
N CYS A 109 1.78 0.70 -4.21
CA CYS A 109 0.64 0.60 -3.31
C CYS A 109 0.78 1.63 -2.17
N ARG A 110 -0.30 1.85 -1.42
CA ARG A 110 -0.28 2.70 -0.24
C ARG A 110 -0.25 1.85 1.01
N GLN A 111 0.78 2.03 1.82
CA GLN A 111 0.87 1.46 3.14
C GLN A 111 0.19 2.37 4.16
N TRP A 112 -0.68 1.79 4.97
CA TRP A 112 -1.29 2.40 6.14
C TRP A 112 -0.82 1.67 7.38
N VAL A 113 -0.38 2.42 8.38
CA VAL A 113 0.11 1.87 9.66
C VAL A 113 -0.84 2.34 10.75
N TYR A 114 -1.40 1.40 11.51
CA TYR A 114 -2.28 1.68 12.63
C TYR A 114 -1.67 1.17 13.94
N GLU A 115 -1.92 1.87 15.05
CA GLU A 115 -1.52 1.38 16.37
C GLU A 115 -2.51 0.34 16.88
N VAL A 116 -2.03 -0.83 17.33
CA VAL A 116 -2.85 -1.90 17.89
C VAL A 116 -3.02 -1.71 19.39
N THR A 117 -4.27 -1.68 19.87
CA THR A 117 -4.60 -1.36 21.27
C THR A 117 -4.97 -2.57 22.12
N ASN A 118 -5.21 -3.73 21.50
CA ASN A 118 -5.66 -4.95 22.20
C ASN A 118 -4.60 -6.06 22.28
N TYR A 119 -3.33 -5.76 22.04
CA TYR A 119 -2.25 -6.72 22.18
C TYR A 119 -1.45 -6.46 23.49
N PRO A 120 -1.27 -7.46 24.38
CA PRO A 120 -0.58 -7.28 25.64
C PRO A 120 0.95 -7.31 25.44
N ALA A 121 1.50 -6.29 24.77
CA ALA A 121 2.95 -6.09 24.65
C ALA A 121 3.40 -4.90 25.50
N GLU A 122 4.65 -4.96 25.96
CA GLU A 122 5.34 -3.84 26.62
C GLU A 122 5.69 -2.72 25.63
N THR A 123 5.68 -3.04 24.33
CA THR A 123 6.06 -2.13 23.23
C THR A 123 4.91 -1.94 22.23
N PRO A 124 4.93 -0.82 21.48
CA PRO A 124 3.90 -0.55 20.50
C PRO A 124 3.88 -1.63 19.42
N VAL A 125 2.68 -2.15 19.18
CA VAL A 125 2.41 -3.08 18.08
C VAL A 125 1.65 -2.34 17.01
N HIS A 126 2.08 -2.49 15.77
CA HIS A 126 1.50 -1.83 14.61
C HIS A 126 0.83 -2.84 13.68
N ALA A 127 -0.26 -2.41 13.05
CA ALA A 127 -0.92 -3.11 11.97
C ALA A 127 -0.61 -2.41 10.64
N ASN A 128 0.12 -3.10 9.77
CA ASN A 128 0.46 -2.66 8.44
C ASN A 128 -0.58 -3.16 7.44
N LEU A 129 -1.14 -2.26 6.64
CA LEU A 129 -2.05 -2.57 5.54
C LEU A 129 -1.49 -2.04 4.22
N LEU A 130 -1.27 -2.93 3.26
CA LEU A 130 -0.97 -2.56 1.88
C LEU A 130 -2.27 -2.46 1.10
N VAL A 131 -2.57 -1.26 0.60
CA VAL A 131 -3.79 -0.95 -0.14
C VAL A 131 -3.45 -0.60 -1.58
N PHE A 132 -4.07 -1.30 -2.53
CA PHE A 132 -3.96 -1.03 -3.96
C PHE A 132 -5.35 -1.08 -4.58
N GLU A 133 -5.68 -0.09 -5.43
CA GLU A 133 -7.02 0.05 -6.05
C GLU A 133 -8.15 -0.12 -5.01
N ASP A 134 -8.05 0.62 -3.91
CA ASP A 134 -9.03 0.67 -2.82
C ASP A 134 -9.28 -0.67 -2.09
N ARG A 135 -8.36 -1.62 -2.22
CA ARG A 135 -8.43 -2.94 -1.59
C ARG A 135 -7.17 -3.29 -0.83
N VAL A 136 -7.33 -4.02 0.27
CA VAL A 136 -6.20 -4.65 0.97
C VAL A 136 -5.63 -5.76 0.09
N VAL A 137 -4.34 -5.64 -0.23
CA VAL A 137 -3.59 -6.61 -1.05
C VAL A 137 -2.51 -7.33 -0.25
N GLY A 138 -2.35 -7.00 1.03
CA GLY A 138 -1.43 -7.66 1.95
C GLY A 138 -1.20 -6.82 3.21
N GLY A 139 -0.39 -7.34 4.13
CA GLY A 139 0.05 -6.65 5.33
C GLY A 139 0.33 -7.61 6.48
N ASP A 140 0.58 -7.05 7.66
CA ASP A 140 1.10 -7.78 8.80
C ASP A 140 0.84 -7.03 10.12
N ILE A 141 1.01 -7.73 11.23
CA ILE A 141 1.04 -7.18 12.57
C ILE A 141 2.47 -7.30 13.09
N CYS A 142 3.12 -6.17 13.40
CA CYS A 142 4.52 -6.15 13.80
C CYS A 142 4.79 -5.34 15.08
N SER A 143 5.81 -5.73 15.83
CA SER A 143 6.38 -4.91 16.92
C SER A 143 7.51 -4.03 16.38
N THR A 144 7.69 -2.83 16.95
CA THR A 144 8.78 -1.91 16.59
C THR A 144 10.13 -2.26 17.23
N GLU A 145 10.21 -3.33 18.02
CA GLU A 145 11.43 -3.75 18.70
C GLU A 145 12.47 -4.38 17.77
N LEU A 146 13.75 -4.32 18.18
CA LEU A 146 14.86 -4.92 17.44
C LEU A 146 14.68 -6.44 17.26
N ASP A 147 14.20 -7.11 18.33
CA ASP A 147 13.80 -8.53 18.35
C ASP A 147 12.27 -8.68 18.20
N GLY A 148 11.66 -7.77 17.45
CA GLY A 148 10.23 -7.78 17.18
C GLY A 148 9.77 -8.98 16.36
N PHE A 149 8.46 -9.07 16.18
CA PHE A 149 7.81 -10.11 15.39
C PHE A 149 7.07 -9.50 14.20
N MET A 150 6.75 -10.35 13.22
CA MET A 150 5.83 -10.05 12.13
C MET A 150 4.85 -11.22 12.01
N LEU A 151 3.56 -10.94 12.18
CA LEU A 151 2.50 -11.93 12.25
C LEU A 151 1.47 -11.70 11.15
N PRO A 152 0.82 -12.77 10.67
CA PRO A 152 -0.36 -12.64 9.82
C PRO A 152 -1.55 -12.07 10.60
N PHE A 153 -2.55 -11.52 9.90
CA PHE A 153 -3.73 -10.93 10.55
C PHE A 153 -4.52 -11.94 11.39
N ASP A 154 -4.50 -13.23 11.08
CA ASP A 154 -5.27 -14.25 11.81
C ASP A 154 -4.59 -14.78 13.09
N ALA A 155 -3.46 -14.18 13.50
CA ALA A 155 -2.66 -14.65 14.63
C ALA A 155 -3.38 -14.63 15.99
N LEU A 156 -4.43 -13.82 16.20
CA LEU A 156 -5.22 -13.85 17.43
C LEU A 156 -6.17 -15.06 17.54
N GLY A 157 -6.66 -15.56 16.40
CA GLY A 157 -7.63 -16.66 16.35
C GLY A 157 -6.99 -18.05 16.41
N SER A 158 -5.73 -18.15 15.97
CA SER A 158 -4.91 -19.34 16.17
C SER A 158 -4.22 -19.17 17.52
N GLY A 159 -4.48 -20.03 18.51
CA GLY A 159 -3.93 -19.94 19.88
C GLY A 159 -2.41 -20.14 20.00
N ASN A 160 -1.64 -19.56 19.08
CA ASN A 160 -0.20 -19.72 18.88
C ASN A 160 0.53 -18.36 18.93
N ALA A 161 0.06 -17.43 19.77
CA ALA A 161 0.66 -16.11 20.01
C ALA A 161 2.08 -16.14 20.64
N GLY A 162 2.74 -17.31 20.70
CA GLY A 162 4.05 -17.48 21.34
C GLY A 162 5.16 -18.04 20.45
N THR A 163 4.89 -18.37 19.18
CA THR A 163 5.95 -18.99 18.34
C THR A 163 5.80 -18.61 16.86
N ALA A 164 6.13 -17.38 16.51
CA ALA A 164 6.48 -17.02 15.14
C ALA A 164 7.85 -16.34 15.17
N SER A 165 8.78 -17.02 14.53
CA SER A 165 10.23 -16.84 14.58
C SER A 165 10.67 -15.51 13.98
N SER A 166 11.63 -14.89 14.67
CA SER A 166 12.55 -13.86 14.19
C SER A 166 13.04 -14.18 12.78
N ALA A 167 12.59 -13.46 11.76
CA ALA A 167 13.22 -13.40 10.43
C ALA A 167 12.53 -12.38 9.52
N VAL A 168 12.33 -11.14 9.96
CA VAL A 168 12.12 -9.98 9.08
C VAL A 168 12.30 -8.70 9.88
N SER A 169 13.39 -8.62 10.65
CA SER A 169 13.73 -7.35 11.26
C SER A 169 14.26 -6.44 10.15
N SER A 170 13.54 -5.35 9.88
CA SER A 170 14.00 -4.16 9.15
C SER A 170 14.30 -4.30 7.66
N ALA A 171 13.30 -4.24 6.78
CA ALA A 171 13.50 -3.78 5.40
C ALA A 171 12.19 -3.43 4.70
N LEU A 172 11.68 -2.24 5.02
CA LEU A 172 10.81 -1.49 4.13
C LEU A 172 11.64 -0.27 3.71
N PRO A 173 12.05 -0.12 2.43
CA PRO A 173 12.94 0.95 2.04
C PRO A 173 12.22 2.31 2.12
N GLU A 174 12.74 3.21 2.96
CA GLU A 174 12.51 4.64 2.79
C GLU A 174 12.92 5.01 1.36
N SER A 175 11.96 5.51 0.58
CA SER A 175 12.17 5.85 -0.81
C SER A 175 13.14 7.04 -0.95
N ALA A 176 14.24 6.78 -1.64
CA ALA A 176 14.92 7.64 -2.62
C ALA A 176 15.10 9.14 -2.31
N VAL A 177 16.28 9.51 -1.78
CA VAL A 177 16.88 10.83 -2.09
C VAL A 177 17.70 10.71 -3.37
N SER A 178 17.17 11.38 -4.38
CA SER A 178 17.80 11.80 -5.62
C SER A 178 19.13 12.54 -5.38
N SER A 179 20.20 12.12 -6.07
CA SER A 179 21.25 13.00 -6.61
C SER A 179 22.07 12.24 -7.66
N GLY A 180 22.10 12.78 -8.87
CA GLY A 180 22.54 12.12 -10.10
C GLY A 180 24.02 11.80 -10.21
N ALA A 181 24.28 10.79 -11.04
CA ALA A 181 25.57 10.40 -11.61
C ALA A 181 25.99 11.38 -12.76
N PRO A 182 27.11 11.20 -13.50
CA PRO A 182 28.21 10.23 -13.34
C PRO A 182 29.63 10.83 -13.48
N VAL A 183 30.62 10.00 -13.10
CA VAL A 183 32.04 10.11 -13.45
C VAL A 183 32.28 9.86 -14.94
N SER A 184 33.05 10.73 -15.61
CA SER A 184 33.89 10.33 -16.76
C SER A 184 35.00 11.35 -17.08
N SER A 185 36.23 10.90 -16.86
CA SER A 185 37.42 11.00 -17.75
C SER A 185 37.80 12.35 -18.39
N GLN A 186 38.92 12.93 -17.94
CA GLN A 186 40.17 13.16 -18.72
C GLN A 186 41.00 14.31 -18.14
N ALA A 187 42.27 14.03 -17.82
CA ALA A 187 43.37 15.00 -17.89
C ALA A 187 43.74 15.18 -19.39
N PRO A 188 44.39 16.28 -19.86
CA PRO A 188 45.67 16.74 -19.31
C PRO A 188 46.04 18.24 -19.48
N VAL A 189 47.21 18.58 -18.91
CA VAL A 189 48.17 19.66 -19.23
C VAL A 189 47.96 21.12 -18.77
N SER A 190 48.98 21.56 -18.00
CA SER A 190 49.81 22.77 -18.15
C SER A 190 49.31 24.19 -17.86
N SER A 191 50.29 24.96 -17.35
CA SER A 191 50.37 26.42 -17.28
C SER A 191 49.51 27.07 -16.19
N GLU A 192 49.91 28.02 -15.37
CA GLU A 192 51.11 28.84 -15.12
C GLU A 192 50.50 29.98 -14.27
N GLY A 193 51.22 30.53 -13.29
CA GLY A 193 50.98 31.91 -12.87
C GLY A 193 49.94 32.13 -11.78
N ALA A 194 50.45 32.24 -10.55
CA ALA A 194 49.84 33.08 -9.52
C ALA A 194 49.62 34.52 -10.01
N PRO A 195 48.75 35.27 -9.33
CA PRO A 195 49.27 36.51 -8.77
C PRO A 195 49.11 36.55 -7.26
N VAL A 196 50.23 36.88 -6.65
CA VAL A 196 50.40 37.38 -5.29
C VAL A 196 49.42 38.53 -5.00
N SER A 197 48.78 38.48 -3.83
CA SER A 197 48.28 39.69 -3.18
C SER A 197 48.76 39.65 -1.73
N SER A 198 49.80 40.43 -1.48
CA SER A 198 50.41 40.64 -0.17
C SER A 198 49.63 41.68 0.63
N SER A 199 49.56 41.41 1.93
CA SER A 199 49.57 42.38 3.04
C SER A 199 48.55 43.51 3.05
N GLU A 200 47.63 43.45 4.01
CA GLU A 200 47.50 44.49 5.04
C GLU A 200 46.67 43.98 6.24
N ILE A 201 47.30 43.96 7.42
CA ILE A 201 46.71 43.89 8.77
C ILE A 201 47.31 45.12 9.46
N PRO A 202 46.56 46.04 10.10
CA PRO A 202 45.95 45.82 11.44
C PRO A 202 44.67 46.69 11.63
N ALA A 203 44.01 46.92 12.75
CA ALA A 203 44.19 46.72 14.19
C ALA A 203 42.79 46.82 14.84
N ASN A 204 42.63 46.22 16.03
CA ASN A 204 41.74 46.65 17.12
C ASN A 204 40.29 47.09 16.83
N ALA A 205 39.33 46.24 17.21
CA ALA A 205 38.08 46.68 17.86
C ALA A 205 37.35 45.50 18.52
N TRP A 206 37.88 44.98 19.63
CA TRP A 206 37.07 44.32 20.65
C TRP A 206 37.22 45.14 21.94
N PRO A 207 36.11 45.42 22.63
CA PRO A 207 35.97 44.79 23.94
C PRO A 207 34.55 44.27 24.20
N THR A 208 34.49 43.04 24.74
CA THR A 208 33.44 42.60 25.66
C THR A 208 33.99 42.72 27.09
N ASP A 209 33.11 43.13 27.99
CA ASP A 209 33.25 43.30 29.45
C ASP A 209 34.22 42.34 30.16
#